data_AF-A0A6J4GW49-F1
#
_entry.id   AF-A0A6J4GW49-F1
#
_cell.length_a   1.000
_cell.length_b   1.000
_cell.length_c   1.000
_cell.angle_alpha   90.00
_cell.angle_beta   90.00
_cell.angle_gamma   90.00
#
_symmetry.space_group_name_H-M   'P 1'
#
loop_
_entity.id
_entity.type
_entity.pdbx_description
1 polymer ?
#
loop_
_entity_poly.entity_id
_entity_poly.type
_entity_poly.pdbx_seq_one_letter_code
_entity_poly.pdbx_strand_id
1 'polypeptide(L)'
;MKKIFSLLFILFQITIYVQAQELKDDFNVIIRTEEGDLNNDGLVDKVFIKMDTIDNTQPLKLEIYFLQKNGKYKLNVATKKLMEAQYPNGKYGGNQIPDVMIEDGNLILYSEIGKNHFSHLFKFKNGYFELQKISNVVWDGQNLTTETDFNLLSGQRTEITKALGSEKIVKKTSKKITVKPLPKIDNFRSFNSKLN
;
A
#
# COMPACT_ATOMS: atom_id res chain seq x y z
N MET A 1 -32.11 1.12 -46.03
CA MET A 1 -31.90 0.19 -44.89
C MET A 1 -30.48 -0.36 -44.82
N LYS A 2 -29.94 -1.06 -45.84
CA LYS A 2 -28.55 -1.59 -45.82
C LYS A 2 -27.48 -0.54 -45.47
N LYS A 3 -27.54 0.67 -46.06
CA LYS A 3 -26.59 1.76 -45.77
C LYS A 3 -26.63 2.28 -44.31
N ILE A 4 -27.81 2.23 -43.68
CA ILE A 4 -28.00 2.65 -42.27
C ILE A 4 -27.43 1.58 -41.33
N PHE A 5 -27.66 0.30 -41.63
CA PHE A 5 -27.05 -0.81 -40.89
C PHE A 5 -25.52 -0.81 -40.99
N SER A 6 -24.96 -0.50 -42.17
CA SER A 6 -23.50 -0.35 -42.34
C SER A 6 -22.95 0.81 -41.51
N LEU A 7 -23.67 1.94 -41.42
CA LEU A 7 -23.24 3.10 -40.63
C LEU A 7 -23.26 2.80 -39.12
N LEU A 8 -24.31 2.11 -38.64
CA LEU A 8 -24.42 1.67 -37.25
C LEU A 8 -23.31 0.67 -36.86
N PHE A 9 -22.91 -0.21 -37.80
CA PHE A 9 -21.82 -1.15 -37.57
C PHE A 9 -20.47 -0.44 -37.43
N ILE A 10 -20.21 0.60 -38.24
CA ILE A 10 -18.99 1.40 -38.15
C ILE A 10 -18.94 2.20 -36.84
N LEU A 11 -20.05 2.80 -36.41
CA LEU A 11 -20.16 3.50 -35.13
C LEU A 11 -19.89 2.57 -33.93
N PHE A 12 -20.39 1.33 -33.97
CA PHE A 12 -20.16 0.34 -32.94
C PHE A 12 -18.68 -0.09 -32.83
N GLN A 13 -17.98 -0.18 -33.96
CA GLN A 13 -16.54 -0.50 -34.00
C GLN A 13 -15.69 0.63 -33.38
N ILE A 14 -16.05 1.90 -33.62
CA ILE A 14 -15.35 3.06 -33.04
C ILE A 14 -15.49 3.10 -31.53
N THR A 15 -16.69 2.83 -30.99
CA THR A 15 -16.91 2.81 -29.53
C THR A 15 -16.11 1.69 -28.83
N ILE A 16 -15.96 0.53 -29.48
CA ILE A 16 -15.14 -0.58 -28.95
C ILE A 16 -13.65 -0.20 -28.97
N TYR A 17 -13.16 0.46 -30.02
CA TYR A 17 -11.76 0.86 -30.14
C TYR A 17 -11.37 1.94 -29.10
N VAL A 18 -12.28 2.87 -28.81
CA VAL A 18 -12.07 3.91 -27.79
C VAL A 18 -12.16 3.33 -26.37
N GLN A 19 -13.07 2.38 -26.11
CA GLN A 19 -13.07 1.66 -24.84
C GLN A 19 -11.84 0.76 -24.65
N ALA A 20 -11.25 0.24 -25.73
CA ALA A 20 -10.02 -0.54 -25.67
C ALA A 20 -8.76 0.33 -25.47
N GLN A 21 -8.84 1.63 -25.74
CA GLN A 21 -7.85 2.64 -25.35
C GLN A 21 -8.12 3.18 -23.94
N GLU A 22 -8.37 2.31 -22.95
CA GLU A 22 -8.00 2.69 -21.59
C GLU A 22 -6.51 3.05 -21.63
N LEU A 23 -6.18 4.27 -21.18
CA LEU A 23 -4.80 4.74 -21.07
C LEU A 23 -4.00 3.63 -20.39
N LYS A 24 -3.08 3.03 -21.14
CA LYS A 24 -2.25 1.96 -20.62
C LYS A 24 -1.46 2.55 -19.46
N ASP A 25 -1.71 2.05 -18.26
CA ASP A 25 -0.97 2.33 -17.03
C ASP A 25 0.52 2.57 -17.30
N ASP A 26 1.02 3.78 -17.02
CA ASP A 26 2.38 4.23 -17.35
C ASP A 26 3.25 4.45 -16.11
N PHE A 27 3.37 3.41 -15.28
CA PHE A 27 4.20 3.42 -14.06
C PHE A 27 5.70 3.32 -14.37
N ASN A 28 6.25 4.25 -15.15
CA ASN A 28 7.65 4.27 -15.53
C ASN A 28 8.52 5.12 -14.60
N VAL A 29 7.92 5.98 -13.77
CA VAL A 29 8.66 6.83 -12.84
C VAL A 29 8.83 6.10 -11.51
N ILE A 30 10.07 5.75 -11.17
CA ILE A 30 10.43 5.20 -9.85
C ILE A 30 10.62 6.37 -8.89
N ILE A 31 9.86 6.39 -7.79
CA ILE A 31 9.90 7.47 -6.79
C ILE A 31 10.51 7.00 -5.46
N ARG A 32 10.51 5.70 -5.18
CA ARG A 32 11.20 5.07 -4.06
C ARG A 32 11.78 3.72 -4.50
N THR A 33 12.92 3.38 -3.93
CA THR A 33 13.61 2.11 -4.11
C THR A 33 14.07 1.64 -2.75
N GLU A 34 13.88 0.37 -2.46
CA GLU A 34 14.42 -0.29 -1.28
C GLU A 34 14.96 -1.67 -1.66
N GLU A 35 16.02 -2.10 -1.00
CA GLU A 35 16.69 -3.38 -1.27
C GLU A 35 16.92 -4.16 0.03
N GLY A 36 16.69 -5.46 0.00
CA GLY A 36 16.84 -6.32 1.17
C GLY A 36 16.31 -7.73 0.95
N ASP A 37 16.66 -8.66 1.82
CA ASP A 37 16.25 -10.06 1.71
C ASP A 37 14.86 -10.26 2.34
N LEU A 38 13.80 -10.31 1.53
CA LEU A 38 12.41 -10.37 2.00
C LEU A 38 11.92 -11.79 2.26
N ASN A 39 12.54 -12.77 1.61
CA ASN A 39 12.17 -14.18 1.70
C ASN A 39 13.17 -15.02 2.53
N ASN A 40 14.20 -14.38 3.08
CA ASN A 40 15.28 -14.95 3.88
C ASN A 40 16.07 -16.05 3.14
N ASP A 41 16.31 -15.90 1.84
CA ASP A 41 17.08 -16.85 1.03
C ASP A 41 18.55 -16.44 0.81
N GLY A 42 18.96 -15.30 1.39
CA GLY A 42 20.29 -14.72 1.29
C GLY A 42 20.52 -13.88 0.02
N LEU A 43 19.50 -13.71 -0.83
CA LEU A 43 19.56 -12.87 -2.02
C LEU A 43 18.91 -11.51 -1.77
N VAL A 44 19.46 -10.47 -2.38
CA VAL A 44 18.94 -9.10 -2.22
C VAL A 44 17.76 -8.90 -3.17
N ASP A 45 16.56 -8.78 -2.61
CA ASP A 45 15.34 -8.46 -3.34
C ASP A 45 15.20 -6.96 -3.54
N LYS A 46 14.31 -6.55 -4.45
CA LYS A 46 14.06 -5.14 -4.78
C LYS A 46 12.60 -4.77 -4.61
N VAL A 47 12.37 -3.61 -4.03
CA VAL A 47 11.06 -3.00 -3.89
C VAL A 47 11.08 -1.64 -4.56
N PHE A 48 10.05 -1.36 -5.34
CA PHE A 48 9.86 -0.07 -5.97
C PHE A 48 8.49 0.48 -5.64
N ILE A 49 8.44 1.78 -5.35
CA ILE A 49 7.21 2.55 -5.52
C ILE A 49 7.35 3.31 -6.83
N LYS A 50 6.38 3.14 -7.70
CA LYS A 50 6.31 3.79 -9.01
C LYS A 50 5.07 4.66 -9.11
N MET A 51 5.16 5.71 -9.89
CA MET A 51 4.07 6.64 -10.17
C MET A 51 3.77 6.63 -11.66
N ASP A 52 2.48 6.63 -11.99
CA ASP A 52 2.02 7.00 -13.32
C ASP A 52 1.87 8.52 -13.36
N THR A 53 2.75 9.20 -14.08
CA THR A 53 2.74 10.68 -14.17
C THR A 53 1.92 11.21 -15.35
N ILE A 54 1.41 10.30 -16.19
CA ILE A 54 0.55 10.63 -17.34
C ILE A 54 -0.91 10.69 -16.89
N ASP A 55 -1.32 9.78 -16.00
CA ASP A 55 -2.63 9.83 -15.35
C ASP A 55 -2.74 11.07 -14.45
N ASN A 56 -3.83 11.84 -14.63
CA ASN A 56 -4.05 13.09 -13.91
C ASN A 56 -4.25 12.92 -12.40
N THR A 57 -4.57 11.71 -11.94
CA THR A 57 -4.66 11.37 -10.53
C THR A 57 -3.31 11.03 -9.91
N GLN A 58 -2.30 10.74 -10.74
CA GLN A 58 -0.98 10.26 -10.35
C GLN A 58 -1.04 9.09 -9.35
N PRO A 59 -1.59 7.94 -9.78
CA PRO A 59 -1.66 6.76 -8.94
C PRO A 59 -0.27 6.20 -8.65
N LEU A 60 -0.18 5.51 -7.51
CA LEU A 60 1.04 4.85 -7.05
C LEU A 60 0.91 3.33 -7.17
N LYS A 61 2.03 2.65 -7.45
CA LYS A 61 2.12 1.19 -7.51
C LYS A 61 3.35 0.71 -6.76
N LEU A 62 3.14 -0.24 -5.85
CA LEU A 62 4.22 -1.01 -5.23
C LEU A 62 4.53 -2.21 -6.11
N GLU A 63 5.81 -2.45 -6.37
CA GLU A 63 6.30 -3.67 -7.00
C GLU A 63 7.41 -4.31 -6.15
N ILE A 64 7.35 -5.62 -5.99
CA ILE A 64 8.36 -6.41 -5.26
C ILE A 64 8.92 -7.47 -6.21
N TYR A 65 10.24 -7.49 -6.34
CA TYR A 65 10.98 -8.39 -7.19
C TYR A 65 11.92 -9.24 -6.36
N PHE A 66 11.83 -10.57 -6.49
CA PHE A 66 12.81 -11.44 -5.85
C PHE A 66 13.95 -11.78 -6.78
N LEU A 67 15.17 -11.70 -6.27
CA LEU A 67 16.33 -12.18 -7.01
C LEU A 67 16.29 -13.71 -7.02
N GLN A 68 16.40 -14.30 -8.21
CA GLN A 68 16.44 -15.76 -8.36
C GLN A 68 17.90 -16.23 -8.42
N LYS A 69 18.15 -17.51 -8.08
CA LYS A 69 19.49 -18.12 -8.14
C LYS A 69 20.19 -18.03 -9.51
N ASN A 70 19.42 -17.84 -10.59
CA ASN A 70 19.95 -17.63 -11.94
C ASN A 70 20.37 -16.16 -12.22
N GLY A 71 20.36 -15.30 -11.20
CA GLY A 71 20.72 -13.88 -11.29
C GLY A 71 19.63 -12.97 -11.87
N LYS A 72 18.44 -13.48 -12.17
CA LYS A 72 17.33 -12.69 -12.73
C LYS A 72 16.31 -12.33 -11.66
N TYR A 73 15.78 -11.12 -11.72
CA TYR A 73 14.65 -10.71 -10.89
C TYR A 73 13.33 -11.26 -11.40
N LYS A 74 12.50 -11.77 -10.49
CA LYS A 74 11.12 -12.19 -10.75
C LYS A 74 10.16 -11.26 -10.00
N LEU A 75 9.19 -10.67 -10.72
CA LEU A 75 8.10 -9.92 -10.10
C LEU A 75 7.23 -10.88 -9.25
N ASN A 76 7.07 -10.57 -7.95
CA ASN A 76 6.22 -11.34 -7.03
C ASN A 76 4.99 -10.57 -6.58
N VAL A 77 5.06 -9.25 -6.45
CA VAL A 77 3.92 -8.40 -6.07
C VAL A 77 3.87 -7.20 -7.00
N ALA A 78 2.68 -6.85 -7.45
CA ALA A 78 2.39 -5.59 -8.14
C ALA A 78 1.00 -5.11 -7.72
N THR A 79 0.92 -4.03 -6.93
CA THR A 79 -0.36 -3.56 -6.39
C THR A 79 -0.44 -2.03 -6.31
N LYS A 80 -1.60 -1.49 -6.69
CA LYS A 80 -1.96 -0.08 -6.49
C LYS A 80 -2.80 0.15 -5.24
N LYS A 81 -3.19 -0.92 -4.54
CA LYS A 81 -4.22 -0.85 -3.48
C LYS A 81 -3.69 -0.31 -2.16
N LEU A 82 -2.38 -0.32 -1.94
CA LEU A 82 -1.75 0.08 -0.68
C LEU A 82 -1.58 1.59 -0.51
N MET A 83 -1.89 2.39 -1.51
CA MET A 83 -1.56 3.81 -1.51
C MET A 83 -2.65 4.58 -2.25
N GLU A 84 -2.95 5.77 -1.77
CA GLU A 84 -3.80 6.69 -2.52
C GLU A 84 -3.03 7.32 -3.67
N ALA A 85 -3.74 7.69 -4.72
CA ALA A 85 -3.19 8.54 -5.76
C ALA A 85 -2.78 9.89 -5.17
N GLN A 86 -1.75 10.53 -5.70
CA GLN A 86 -1.27 11.81 -5.15
C GLN A 86 -2.24 12.97 -5.42
N TYR A 87 -3.00 12.89 -6.52
CA TYR A 87 -3.95 13.90 -6.94
C TYR A 87 -5.36 13.34 -7.16
N PRO A 88 -6.04 12.77 -6.14
CA PRO A 88 -7.38 12.24 -6.30
C PRO A 88 -8.32 13.32 -6.85
N ASN A 89 -9.03 13.01 -7.94
CA ASN A 89 -9.87 13.95 -8.68
C ASN A 89 -9.10 15.18 -9.24
N GLY A 90 -7.82 15.03 -9.55
CA GLY A 90 -6.95 16.07 -10.13
C GLY A 90 -6.52 17.15 -9.13
N LYS A 91 -6.72 16.96 -7.83
CA LYS A 91 -6.30 17.87 -6.76
C LYS A 91 -5.39 17.16 -5.79
N TYR A 92 -4.38 17.86 -5.28
CA TYR A 92 -3.46 17.28 -4.31
C TYR A 92 -4.22 16.73 -3.09
N GLY A 93 -4.01 15.44 -2.81
CA GLY A 93 -4.75 14.71 -1.78
C GLY A 93 -4.34 15.04 -0.34
N GLY A 94 -3.22 15.74 -0.17
CA GLY A 94 -2.70 16.15 1.15
C GLY A 94 -1.82 15.12 1.86
N ASN A 95 -1.84 13.86 1.40
CA ASN A 95 -1.04 12.77 1.96
C ASN A 95 0.35 12.72 1.29
N GLN A 96 1.39 12.48 2.08
CA GLN A 96 2.73 12.24 1.55
C GLN A 96 2.78 10.91 0.78
N ILE A 97 3.73 10.81 -0.15
CA ILE A 97 4.06 9.53 -0.79
C ILE A 97 4.58 8.59 0.31
N PRO A 98 3.96 7.41 0.51
CA PRO A 98 4.41 6.44 1.50
C PRO A 98 5.87 6.03 1.30
N ASP A 99 6.53 5.73 2.41
CA ASP A 99 7.89 5.19 2.41
C ASP A 99 7.88 3.69 2.64
N VAL A 100 8.96 3.01 2.29
CA VAL A 100 9.08 1.57 2.42
C VAL A 100 10.45 1.18 2.95
N MET A 101 10.48 0.27 3.92
CA MET A 101 11.69 -0.23 4.54
C MET A 101 11.68 -1.76 4.58
N ILE A 102 12.86 -2.36 4.50
CA ILE A 102 13.04 -3.79 4.72
C ILE A 102 13.84 -4.02 6.00
N GLU A 103 13.26 -4.73 6.95
CA GLU A 103 13.89 -5.02 8.24
C GLU A 103 13.59 -6.46 8.67
N ASP A 104 14.63 -7.26 8.92
CA ASP A 104 14.53 -8.69 9.31
C ASP A 104 13.62 -9.52 8.37
N GLY A 105 13.72 -9.23 7.08
CA GLY A 105 12.90 -9.80 6.00
C GLY A 105 11.41 -9.48 6.10
N ASN A 106 11.05 -8.40 6.79
CA ASN A 106 9.71 -7.83 6.78
C ASN A 106 9.70 -6.62 5.84
N LEU A 107 8.61 -6.45 5.11
CA LEU A 107 8.33 -5.23 4.39
C LEU A 107 7.50 -4.31 5.29
N ILE A 108 7.99 -3.11 5.54
CA ILE A 108 7.29 -2.11 6.35
C ILE A 108 6.90 -0.94 5.46
N LEU A 109 5.60 -0.69 5.34
CA LEU A 109 5.07 0.48 4.64
C LEU A 109 4.74 1.57 5.66
N TYR A 110 5.37 2.73 5.53
CA TYR A 110 5.07 3.92 6.33
C TYR A 110 4.19 4.87 5.53
N SER A 111 3.06 5.30 6.10
CA SER A 111 2.14 6.20 5.41
C SER A 111 1.57 7.24 6.35
N GLU A 112 1.42 8.47 5.84
CA GLU A 112 0.73 9.55 6.53
C GLU A 112 -0.64 9.74 5.89
N ILE A 113 -1.71 9.55 6.67
CA ILE A 113 -3.09 9.69 6.22
C ILE A 113 -3.80 10.64 7.18
N GLY A 114 -3.94 11.90 6.74
CA GLY A 114 -4.38 12.99 7.61
C GLY A 114 -3.41 13.19 8.78
N LYS A 115 -3.90 13.01 10.02
CA LYS A 115 -3.08 13.12 11.25
C LYS A 115 -2.45 11.79 11.70
N ASN A 116 -2.70 10.71 10.97
CA ASN A 116 -2.28 9.37 11.35
C ASN A 116 -0.97 9.03 10.66
N HIS A 117 0.00 8.58 11.44
CA HIS A 117 1.26 8.03 10.95
C HIS A 117 1.21 6.51 11.13
N PHE A 118 0.88 5.81 10.05
CA PHE A 118 0.73 4.37 10.03
C PHE A 118 2.03 3.67 9.65
N SER A 119 2.24 2.51 10.25
CA SER A 119 3.18 1.48 9.81
C SER A 119 2.43 0.18 9.60
N HIS A 120 2.53 -0.39 8.39
CA HIS A 120 1.97 -1.69 8.04
C HIS A 120 3.11 -2.67 7.77
N LEU A 121 3.24 -3.69 8.62
CA LEU A 121 4.29 -4.70 8.50
C LEU A 121 3.74 -5.95 7.81
N PHE A 122 4.34 -6.30 6.68
CA PHE A 122 4.03 -7.50 5.90
C PHE A 122 5.20 -8.49 5.96
N LYS A 123 4.88 -9.79 6.07
CA LYS A 123 5.88 -10.87 5.99
C LYS A 123 5.55 -11.77 4.81
N PHE A 124 6.57 -12.15 4.04
CA PHE A 124 6.44 -13.19 3.03
C PHE A 124 6.37 -14.56 3.70
N LYS A 125 5.29 -15.31 3.47
CA LYS A 125 5.12 -16.67 3.97
C LYS A 125 4.21 -17.45 3.02
N ASN A 126 4.54 -18.72 2.78
CA ASN A 126 3.72 -19.62 1.96
C ASN A 126 3.41 -19.07 0.55
N GLY A 127 4.34 -18.31 -0.04
CA GLY A 127 4.21 -17.81 -1.42
C GLY A 127 3.54 -16.45 -1.58
N TYR A 128 3.16 -15.77 -0.49
CA TYR A 128 2.57 -14.42 -0.55
C TYR A 128 2.91 -13.59 0.69
N PHE A 129 2.72 -12.27 0.61
CA PHE A 129 2.87 -11.37 1.75
C PHE A 129 1.56 -11.24 2.52
N GLU A 130 1.63 -11.43 3.84
CA GLU A 130 0.52 -11.23 4.77
C GLU A 130 0.81 -10.06 5.73
N LEU A 131 -0.21 -9.25 5.99
CA LEU A 131 -0.15 -8.19 7.00
C LEU A 131 -0.16 -8.81 8.40
N GLN A 132 0.90 -8.56 9.17
CA GLN A 132 1.07 -9.13 10.51
C GLN A 132 0.90 -8.11 11.63
N LYS A 133 1.26 -6.84 11.37
CA LYS A 133 1.16 -5.76 12.36
C LYS A 133 0.70 -4.47 11.71
N ILE A 134 -0.12 -3.73 12.43
CA ILE A 134 -0.45 -2.34 12.15
C ILE A 134 -0.06 -1.53 13.38
N SER A 135 0.72 -0.48 13.18
CA SER A 135 0.97 0.53 14.20
C SER A 135 0.49 1.89 13.70
N ASN A 136 0.01 2.74 14.60
CA ASN A 136 -0.42 4.10 14.28
C ASN A 136 -0.01 5.05 15.40
N VAL A 137 0.47 6.23 15.04
CA VAL A 137 0.70 7.33 15.98
C VAL A 137 -0.12 8.54 15.54
N VAL A 138 -0.83 9.14 16.48
CA VAL A 138 -1.59 10.38 16.27
C VAL A 138 -1.21 11.38 17.35
N TRP A 139 -0.88 12.60 16.94
CA TRP A 139 -0.74 13.74 17.84
C TRP A 139 -2.04 14.54 17.89
N ASP A 140 -2.45 14.95 19.10
CA ASP A 140 -3.69 15.69 19.30
C ASP A 140 -3.61 17.17 18.86
N GLY A 141 -2.41 17.66 18.53
CA GLY A 141 -2.15 19.06 18.22
C GLY A 141 -1.78 19.90 19.44
N GLN A 142 -1.64 19.27 20.61
CA GLN A 142 -1.31 19.89 21.88
C GLN A 142 -0.19 19.09 22.55
N ASN A 143 -0.50 18.35 23.62
CA ASN A 143 0.49 17.71 24.48
C ASN A 143 0.29 16.21 24.63
N LEU A 144 -0.54 15.55 23.81
CA LEU A 144 -0.76 14.12 23.87
C LEU A 144 -0.48 13.42 22.55
N THR A 145 0.12 12.23 22.65
CA THR A 145 0.22 11.27 21.55
C THR A 145 -0.57 10.02 21.89
N THR A 146 -1.31 9.50 20.91
CA THR A 146 -1.97 8.20 21.00
C THR A 146 -1.28 7.23 20.06
N GLU A 147 -0.69 6.19 20.63
CA GLU A 147 -0.04 5.08 19.95
C GLU A 147 -0.99 3.89 19.93
N THR A 148 -1.27 3.35 18.75
CA THR A 148 -1.99 2.08 18.58
C THR A 148 -1.04 1.03 18.04
N ASP A 149 -1.04 -0.14 18.66
CA ASP A 149 -0.35 -1.33 18.17
C ASP A 149 -1.37 -2.46 18.02
N PHE A 150 -1.48 -3.01 16.82
CA PHE A 150 -2.32 -4.16 16.51
C PHE A 150 -1.46 -5.29 15.94
N ASN A 151 -1.24 -6.33 16.75
CA ASN A 151 -0.63 -7.58 16.30
C ASN A 151 -1.72 -8.51 15.78
N LEU A 152 -1.80 -8.70 14.45
CA LEU A 152 -2.85 -9.50 13.82
C LEU A 152 -2.63 -11.00 14.01
N LEU A 153 -1.40 -11.45 14.27
CA LEU A 153 -1.09 -12.86 14.55
C LEU A 153 -1.73 -13.31 15.87
N SER A 154 -1.59 -12.50 16.92
CA SER A 154 -2.20 -12.78 18.24
C SER A 154 -3.62 -12.23 18.38
N GLY A 155 -4.00 -11.28 17.52
CA GLY A 155 -5.22 -10.50 17.60
C GLY A 155 -5.18 -9.40 18.68
N GLN A 156 -4.03 -9.14 19.30
CA GLN A 156 -3.92 -8.18 20.38
C GLN A 156 -3.85 -6.75 19.82
N ARG A 157 -4.83 -5.90 20.16
CA ARG A 157 -4.83 -4.46 19.86
C ARG A 157 -4.71 -3.67 21.15
N THR A 158 -3.70 -2.81 21.23
CA THR A 158 -3.44 -1.93 22.37
C THR A 158 -3.45 -0.50 21.89
N GLU A 159 -3.98 0.41 22.71
CA GLU A 159 -3.95 1.84 22.49
C GLU A 159 -3.43 2.52 23.76
N ILE A 160 -2.37 3.31 23.64
CA ILE A 160 -1.71 4.01 24.75
C ILE A 160 -1.70 5.49 24.42
N THR A 161 -2.21 6.31 25.33
CA THR A 161 -2.09 7.78 25.24
C THR A 161 -1.05 8.24 26.25
N LYS A 162 -0.06 8.99 25.79
CA LYS A 162 1.04 9.53 26.59
C LYS A 162 1.10 11.06 26.46
N ALA A 163 1.73 11.70 27.43
CA ALA A 163 2.13 13.10 27.27
C ALA A 163 3.31 13.20 26.30
N LEU A 164 3.29 14.22 25.43
CA LEU A 164 4.32 14.45 24.42
C LEU A 164 5.70 14.58 25.10
N GLY A 165 6.69 13.83 24.60
CA GLY A 165 8.05 13.82 25.16
C GLY A 165 8.17 13.11 26.52
N SER A 166 7.19 12.31 26.93
CA SER A 166 7.19 11.58 28.20
C SER A 166 6.69 10.15 28.04
N GLU A 167 7.27 9.23 28.82
CA GLU A 167 6.75 7.86 28.95
C GLU A 167 5.55 7.73 29.90
N LYS A 168 5.09 8.85 30.48
CA LYS A 168 3.94 8.84 31.38
C LYS A 168 2.66 8.50 30.62
N ILE A 169 2.13 7.31 30.89
CA ILE A 169 0.86 6.82 30.34
C ILE A 169 -0.31 7.54 31.03
N VAL A 170 -1.13 8.23 30.24
CA VAL A 170 -2.37 8.88 30.66
C VAL A 170 -3.54 7.91 30.58
N LYS A 171 -3.58 7.11 29.51
CA LYS A 171 -4.64 6.13 29.27
C LYS A 171 -4.06 4.92 28.55
N LYS A 172 -4.56 3.74 28.89
CA LYS A 172 -4.23 2.49 28.19
C LYS A 172 -5.50 1.68 28.03
N THR A 173 -5.73 1.18 26.81
CA THR A 173 -6.76 0.19 26.52
C THR A 173 -6.17 -0.98 25.77
N SER A 174 -6.78 -2.14 25.93
CA SER A 174 -6.32 -3.40 25.35
C SER A 174 -7.54 -4.24 25.03
N LYS A 175 -7.58 -4.82 23.83
CA LYS A 175 -8.65 -5.72 23.40
C LYS A 175 -8.11 -6.78 22.46
N LYS A 176 -8.83 -7.90 22.38
CA LYS A 176 -8.53 -9.00 21.47
C LYS A 176 -9.50 -8.98 20.28
N ILE A 177 -8.96 -8.84 19.08
CA ILE A 177 -9.68 -8.86 17.79
C ILE A 177 -8.98 -9.87 16.88
N THR A 178 -9.64 -10.99 16.60
CA THR A 178 -9.08 -12.02 15.71
C THR A 178 -9.34 -11.64 14.25
N VAL A 179 -8.29 -11.69 13.42
CA VAL A 179 -8.38 -11.51 11.96
C VAL A 179 -7.88 -12.78 11.28
N LYS A 180 -8.78 -13.54 10.66
CA LYS A 180 -8.45 -14.75 9.91
C LYS A 180 -9.33 -14.85 8.66
N PRO A 181 -8.77 -15.08 7.46
CA PRO A 181 -7.33 -15.10 7.16
C PRO A 181 -6.68 -13.72 7.34
N LEU A 182 -5.35 -13.67 7.43
CA LEU A 182 -4.64 -12.39 7.44
C LEU A 182 -4.79 -11.69 6.08
N PRO A 183 -4.87 -10.34 6.05
CA PRO A 183 -4.93 -9.61 4.80
C PRO A 183 -3.68 -9.85 3.96
N LYS A 184 -3.86 -10.19 2.68
CA LYS A 184 -2.77 -10.26 1.71
C LYS A 184 -2.44 -8.89 1.16
N ILE A 185 -1.17 -8.65 0.85
CA ILE A 185 -0.69 -7.35 0.32
C ILE A 185 -1.45 -6.90 -0.94
N ASP A 186 -1.84 -7.84 -1.81
CA ASP A 186 -2.54 -7.56 -3.07
C ASP A 186 -3.99 -7.11 -2.89
N ASN A 187 -4.56 -7.31 -1.71
CA ASN A 187 -5.97 -7.05 -1.40
C ASN A 187 -6.17 -6.06 -0.26
N PHE A 188 -5.13 -5.76 0.50
CA PHE A 188 -5.18 -4.79 1.58
C PHE A 188 -5.21 -3.35 1.01
N ARG A 189 -6.07 -2.51 1.58
CA ARG A 189 -6.13 -1.08 1.28
C ARG A 189 -5.77 -0.30 2.52
N SER A 190 -4.52 0.13 2.62
CA SER A 190 -3.99 0.78 3.83
C SER A 190 -4.76 2.05 4.19
N PHE A 191 -5.19 2.84 3.21
CA PHE A 191 -5.76 4.18 3.44
C PHE A 191 -7.22 4.21 3.86
N ASN A 192 -7.95 3.10 3.73
CA ASN A 192 -9.36 3.02 4.10
C ASN A 192 -9.74 1.71 4.81
N SER A 193 -8.75 1.01 5.36
CA SER A 193 -8.94 -0.24 6.08
C SER A 193 -9.71 -0.04 7.39
N LYS A 194 -10.69 -0.93 7.63
CA LYS A 194 -11.36 -1.04 8.95
C LYS A 194 -10.46 -1.59 10.06
N LEU A 195 -9.27 -2.08 9.71
CA LEU A 195 -8.29 -2.61 10.67
C LEU A 195 -7.40 -1.51 11.27
N ASN A 196 -7.35 -0.34 10.64
CA ASN A 196 -6.62 0.82 11.16
C ASN A 196 -7.24 1.35 12.47
#